data_AF-I9RB97-F1
#
_entry.id   AF-I9RB97-F1
#
_cell.length_a   1.000
_cell.length_b   1.000
_cell.length_c   1.000
_cell.angle_alpha   90.00
_cell.angle_beta   90.00
_cell.angle_gamma   90.00
#
_symmetry.space_group_name_H-M   'P 1'
#
loop_
_entity.id
_entity.type
_entity.pdbx_description
1 polymer ?
#
loop_
_entity_poly.entity_id
_entity_poly.type
_entity_poly.pdbx_seq_one_letter_code
_entity_poly.pdbx_strand_id
1 'polypeptide(L)'
;KSCYMREALNYLHKFWNEAFTYIKDGRYPISNNLAERAVRPFTTKRKNSLHFGSDEGAEIAAVYHSIISTVKLQGRSAWDYLGKFFTGIFNGCRDFLSLTPQNIDLAVCQ
;
A
#
# COMPACT_ATOMS: atom_id res chain seq x y z
N LYS A 1 -16.37 -30.20 7.37
CA LYS A 1 -14.97 -30.25 6.84
C LYS A 1 -14.89 -30.17 5.30
N SER A 2 -15.87 -30.64 4.52
CA SER A 2 -15.86 -30.56 3.03
C SER A 2 -15.99 -29.14 2.45
N CYS A 3 -16.68 -28.22 3.14
CA CYS A 3 -16.90 -26.84 2.68
C CYS A 3 -15.62 -26.00 2.51
N TYR A 4 -14.70 -26.05 3.48
CA TYR A 4 -13.44 -25.28 3.42
C TYR A 4 -12.53 -25.70 2.25
N MET A 5 -12.49 -27.00 1.93
CA MET A 5 -11.73 -27.48 0.77
C MET A 5 -12.33 -26.97 -0.54
N ARG A 6 -13.67 -26.96 -0.64
CA ARG A 6 -14.36 -26.40 -1.81
C ARG A 6 -14.08 -24.91 -1.96
N GLU A 7 -14.10 -24.16 -0.87
CA GLU A 7 -13.82 -22.72 -0.86
C GLU A 7 -12.37 -22.42 -1.26
N ALA A 8 -11.41 -23.17 -0.72
CA ALA A 8 -10.00 -23.05 -1.09
C ALA A 8 -9.75 -23.38 -2.57
N LEU A 9 -10.40 -24.43 -3.11
CA LEU A 9 -10.31 -24.77 -4.54
C LEU A 9 -10.94 -23.70 -5.42
N ASN A 10 -12.08 -23.14 -5.03
CA ASN A 10 -12.71 -22.03 -5.75
C ASN A 10 -11.82 -20.79 -5.76
N TYR A 11 -11.15 -20.48 -4.64
CA TYR A 11 -10.20 -19.39 -4.55
C TYR A 11 -8.99 -19.61 -5.46
N LEU A 12 -8.39 -20.80 -5.40
CA LEU A 12 -7.27 -21.17 -6.28
C LEU A 12 -7.67 -21.10 -7.77
N HIS A 13 -8.85 -21.61 -8.12
CA HIS A 13 -9.36 -21.55 -9.48
C HIS A 13 -9.58 -20.10 -9.95
N LYS A 14 -10.15 -19.25 -9.08
CA LYS A 14 -10.39 -17.83 -9.37
C LYS A 14 -9.09 -17.08 -9.68
N PHE A 15 -8.01 -17.36 -8.97
CA PHE A 15 -6.72 -16.68 -9.09
C PHE A 15 -5.65 -17.51 -9.80
N TRP A 16 -6.04 -18.53 -10.56
CA TRP A 16 -5.10 -19.48 -11.15
C TRP A 16 -4.07 -18.78 -12.05
N ASN A 17 -4.54 -17.89 -12.92
CA ASN A 17 -3.67 -17.20 -13.86
C ASN A 17 -2.68 -16.27 -13.16
N GLU A 18 -3.14 -15.53 -12.15
CA GLU A 18 -2.34 -14.63 -11.33
C GLU A 18 -1.31 -15.42 -10.51
N ALA A 19 -1.75 -16.48 -9.83
CA ALA A 19 -0.89 -17.32 -8.99
C ALA A 19 0.27 -17.96 -9.76
N PHE A 20 0.06 -18.30 -11.04
CA PHE A 20 1.07 -18.91 -11.90
C PHE A 20 1.70 -17.93 -12.92
N THR A 21 1.49 -16.62 -12.77
CA THR A 21 2.09 -15.62 -13.67
C THR A 21 3.61 -15.68 -13.68
N TYR A 22 4.25 -16.06 -12.56
CA TYR A 22 5.70 -16.21 -12.46
C TYR A 22 6.30 -17.24 -13.43
N ILE A 23 5.48 -18.20 -13.93
CA ILE A 23 5.92 -19.17 -14.94
C ILE A 23 6.10 -18.47 -16.31
N LYS A 24 5.27 -17.46 -16.59
CA LYS A 24 5.29 -16.70 -17.85
C LYS A 24 6.25 -15.52 -17.80
N ASP A 25 6.42 -14.90 -16.63
CA ASP A 25 7.32 -13.76 -16.42
C ASP A 25 8.16 -13.92 -15.15
N GLY A 26 9.47 -14.12 -15.32
CA GLY A 26 10.44 -14.30 -14.24
C GLY A 26 10.70 -13.05 -13.38
N ARG A 27 10.10 -11.89 -13.71
CA ARG A 27 10.13 -10.70 -12.83
C ARG A 27 9.30 -10.88 -11.58
N TYR A 28 8.30 -11.77 -11.61
CA TYR A 28 7.43 -12.04 -10.47
C TYR A 28 8.05 -13.12 -9.57
N PRO A 29 8.10 -12.92 -8.24
CA PRO A 29 8.59 -13.95 -7.33
C PRO A 29 7.60 -15.12 -7.25
N ILE A 30 8.14 -16.34 -7.16
CA ILE A 30 7.34 -17.56 -6.96
C ILE A 30 6.55 -17.57 -5.64
N SER A 31 6.99 -16.78 -4.66
CA SER A 31 6.39 -16.70 -3.32
C SER A 31 5.89 -15.30 -3.02
N ASN A 32 4.80 -15.21 -2.26
CA ASN A 32 4.23 -13.95 -1.80
C ASN A 32 4.94 -13.34 -0.57
N ASN A 33 6.11 -13.88 -0.20
CA ASN A 33 6.83 -13.50 1.02
C ASN A 33 7.12 -12.00 1.10
N LEU A 34 7.42 -11.36 -0.04
CA LEU A 34 7.69 -9.93 -0.10
C LEU A 34 6.44 -9.11 0.27
N ALA A 35 5.28 -9.42 -0.31
CA ALA A 35 4.05 -8.69 -0.02
C ALA A 35 3.56 -8.97 1.42
N GLU A 36 3.66 -10.22 1.89
CA GLU A 36 3.35 -10.54 3.28
C GLU A 36 4.23 -9.76 4.25
N ARG A 37 5.54 -9.70 4.00
CA ARG A 37 6.47 -8.91 4.83
C ARG A 37 6.13 -7.42 4.82
N ALA A 38 5.67 -6.87 3.69
CA ALA A 38 5.24 -5.49 3.59
C ALA A 38 3.95 -5.22 4.40
N VAL A 39 3.00 -6.16 4.43
CA VAL A 39 1.72 -6.01 5.14
C VAL A 39 1.84 -6.31 6.65
N ARG A 40 2.77 -7.17 7.07
CA ARG A 40 2.95 -7.58 8.47
C ARG A 40 3.07 -6.42 9.48
N PRO A 41 3.88 -5.36 9.25
CA PRO A 41 3.96 -4.24 10.18
C PRO A 41 2.60 -3.57 10.45
N PHE A 42 1.76 -3.46 9.41
CA PHE A 42 0.42 -2.91 9.56
C PHE A 42 -0.49 -3.83 10.38
N THR A 43 -0.48 -5.15 10.11
CA THR A 43 -1.31 -6.10 10.87
C THR A 43 -0.88 -6.19 12.33
N THR A 44 0.43 -6.14 12.61
CA THR A 44 0.96 -6.03 13.98
C THR A 44 0.53 -4.72 14.64
N LYS A 45 0.64 -3.58 13.95
CA LYS A 45 0.21 -2.28 14.48
C LYS A 45 -1.30 -2.25 14.75
N ARG A 46 -2.12 -2.87 13.89
CA ARG A 46 -3.57 -3.04 14.12
C ARG A 46 -3.86 -3.80 15.40
N LYS A 47 -3.16 -4.91 15.63
CA LYS A 47 -3.31 -5.70 16.87
C LYS A 47 -2.90 -4.92 18.12
N ASN A 48 -1.91 -4.04 18.01
CA ASN A 48 -1.36 -3.26 19.12
C ASN A 48 -2.01 -1.88 19.29
N SER A 49 -2.86 -1.46 18.35
CA SER A 49 -3.58 -0.18 18.43
C SER A 49 -4.92 -0.41 19.10
N LEU A 50 -5.08 0.13 20.31
CA LEU A 50 -6.38 0.19 21.00
C LEU A 50 -7.39 1.16 20.34
N HIS A 51 -7.02 1.80 19.22
CA HIS A 51 -7.65 3.05 18.76
C HIS A 51 -8.22 3.01 17.35
N PHE A 52 -8.47 1.83 16.76
CA PHE A 52 -9.33 1.74 15.57
C PHE A 52 -10.80 1.69 16.01
N GLY A 53 -11.33 2.85 16.39
CA GLY A 53 -12.67 2.98 16.98
C GLY A 53 -13.83 2.94 15.98
N SER A 54 -13.54 3.04 14.67
CA SER A 54 -14.54 2.92 13.60
C SER A 54 -13.92 2.38 12.31
N ASP A 55 -14.77 1.90 11.40
CA ASP A 55 -14.35 1.40 10.08
C ASP A 55 -13.74 2.52 9.23
N GLU A 56 -14.30 3.73 9.30
CA GLU A 56 -13.76 4.91 8.59
C GLU A 56 -12.36 5.27 9.11
N GLY A 57 -12.14 5.20 10.43
CA GLY A 57 -10.82 5.43 11.01
C GLY A 57 -9.79 4.38 10.57
N ALA A 58 -10.22 3.13 10.41
CA ALA A 58 -9.38 2.05 9.89
C ALA A 58 -9.03 2.26 8.41
N GLU A 59 -9.99 2.71 7.60
CA GLU A 59 -9.79 3.05 6.19
C GLU A 59 -8.78 4.20 6.03
N ILE A 60 -8.96 5.29 6.77
CA ILE A 60 -8.04 6.44 6.75
C ILE A 60 -6.62 5.99 7.11
N ALA A 61 -6.46 5.16 8.14
CA ALA A 61 -5.14 4.67 8.52
C ALA A 61 -4.52 3.76 7.44
N ALA A 62 -5.33 2.94 6.75
CA ALA A 62 -4.85 2.14 5.63
C ALA A 62 -4.36 3.01 4.47
N VAL A 63 -5.05 4.12 4.17
CA VAL A 63 -4.62 5.11 3.16
C VAL A 63 -3.28 5.72 3.53
N TYR A 64 -3.13 6.24 4.75
CA TYR A 64 -1.87 6.83 5.21
C TYR A 64 -0.71 5.82 5.19
N HIS A 65 -0.96 4.59 5.67
CA HIS A 65 0.04 3.54 5.65
C HIS A 65 0.46 3.16 4.23
N SER A 66 -0.46 3.15 3.27
CA SER A 66 -0.18 2.88 1.86
C SER A 66 0.72 3.96 1.24
N ILE A 67 0.42 5.24 1.50
CA ILE A 67 1.24 6.37 1.03
C ILE A 67 2.65 6.30 1.63
N ILE A 68 2.75 6.17 2.96
CA ILE A 68 4.04 6.09 3.66
C ILE A 68 4.87 4.90 3.15
N SER A 69 4.24 3.75 2.94
CA SER A 69 4.94 2.56 2.42
C SER A 69 5.45 2.79 1.00
N THR A 70 4.66 3.47 0.16
CA THR A 70 5.07 3.82 -1.22
C THR A 70 6.28 4.75 -1.22
N VAL A 71 6.26 5.80 -0.41
CA VAL A 71 7.41 6.74 -0.28
C VAL A 71 8.67 6.00 0.20
N LYS A 72 8.52 5.10 1.18
CA LYS A 72 9.63 4.28 1.67
C LYS A 72 10.15 3.30 0.63
N LEU A 73 9.29 2.70 -0.19
CA LEU A 73 9.68 1.82 -1.29
C LEU A 73 10.50 2.56 -2.36
N GLN A 74 10.27 3.87 -2.53
CA GLN A 74 11.07 4.74 -3.40
C GLN A 74 12.41 5.16 -2.75
N GLY A 75 12.71 4.71 -1.52
CA GLY A 75 13.93 5.09 -0.80
C GLY A 75 13.91 6.52 -0.23
N ARG A 76 12.73 7.14 -0.14
CA ARG A 76 12.57 8.54 0.28
C ARG A 76 12.09 8.67 1.72
N SER A 77 12.29 9.84 2.32
CA SER A 77 11.78 10.16 3.66
C SER A 77 10.26 10.44 3.60
N ALA A 78 9.48 9.64 4.31
CA ALA A 78 8.04 9.88 4.46
C ALA A 78 7.73 11.22 5.14
N TRP A 79 8.60 11.67 6.05
CA TRP A 79 8.43 12.95 6.74
C TRP A 79 8.61 14.13 5.78
N ASP A 80 9.64 14.08 4.95
CA ASP A 80 9.91 15.11 3.93
C ASP A 80 8.78 15.19 2.91
N TYR A 81 8.31 14.04 2.41
CA TYR A 81 7.16 13.95 1.52
C TYR A 81 5.90 14.59 2.13
N LEU A 82 5.55 14.23 3.37
CA LEU A 82 4.34 14.76 4.02
C LEU A 82 4.46 16.28 4.25
N GLY A 83 5.65 16.75 4.62
CA GLY A 83 5.94 18.18 4.75
C GLY A 83 5.66 18.92 3.45
N LYS A 84 6.29 18.50 2.35
CA LYS A 84 6.07 19.08 1.01
C LYS A 84 4.63 18.99 0.56
N PHE A 85 3.97 17.86 0.79
CA PHE A 85 2.58 17.63 0.43
C PHE A 85 1.66 18.65 1.11
N PHE A 86 1.75 18.77 2.44
CA PHE A 86 0.91 19.70 3.18
C PHE A 86 1.25 21.16 2.86
N THR A 87 2.54 21.51 2.73
CA THR A 87 2.95 22.86 2.29
C THR A 87 2.33 23.21 0.94
N GLY A 88 2.37 22.30 -0.04
CA GLY A 88 1.73 22.51 -1.35
C GLY A 88 0.22 22.74 -1.23
N ILE A 89 -0.48 21.91 -0.45
CA ILE A 89 -1.93 22.04 -0.23
C ILE A 89 -2.30 23.36 0.44
N PHE A 90 -1.55 23.77 1.47
CA PHE A 90 -1.77 25.03 2.20
C PHE A 90 -1.44 26.26 1.37
N ASN A 91 -0.46 26.15 0.46
CA ASN A 91 -0.15 27.20 -0.52
C ASN A 91 -1.15 27.26 -1.69
N GLY A 92 -2.22 26.46 -1.65
CA GLY A 92 -3.28 26.50 -2.66
C GLY A 92 -3.07 25.58 -3.86
N CYS A 93 -2.06 24.71 -3.86
CA CYS A 93 -1.91 23.71 -4.92
C CYS A 93 -3.15 22.79 -4.94
N ARG A 94 -3.72 22.61 -6.13
CA ARG A 94 -4.84 21.69 -6.40
C ARG A 94 -4.51 20.65 -7.47
N ASP A 95 -3.30 20.68 -8.00
CA ASP A 95 -2.80 19.63 -8.89
C ASP A 95 -2.29 18.45 -8.06
N PHE A 96 -3.17 17.52 -7.76
CA PHE A 96 -2.85 16.36 -6.94
C PHE A 96 -1.88 15.39 -7.61
N LEU A 97 -1.76 15.40 -8.94
CA LEU A 97 -0.82 14.53 -9.66
C LEU A 97 0.62 14.97 -9.41
N SER A 98 0.84 16.28 -9.30
CA SER A 98 2.13 16.85 -8.90
C SER A 98 2.53 16.48 -7.47
N LEU A 99 1.55 16.27 -6.58
CA LEU A 99 1.76 15.99 -5.16
C LEU A 99 1.94 14.49 -4.85
N THR A 100 1.91 13.63 -5.85
CA THR A 100 2.12 12.18 -5.66
C THR A 100 3.56 11.87 -5.21
N PRO A 101 3.80 10.76 -4.48
CA PRO A 101 5.15 10.35 -4.06
C PRO A 101 6.19 10.34 -5.18
N GLN A 102 5.76 10.01 -6.40
CA GLN A 102 6.58 9.95 -7.61
C GLN A 102 7.01 11.34 -8.09
N ASN A 103 6.13 12.34 -7.98
CA ASN A 103 6.27 13.61 -8.71
C ASN A 103 6.57 14.81 -7.82
N ILE A 104 6.41 14.71 -6.50
CA ILE A 104 6.46 15.88 -5.60
C ILE A 104 7.81 16.62 -5.60
N ASP A 105 8.91 15.95 -5.93
CA ASP A 105 10.23 16.57 -6.05
C ASP A 105 10.46 17.23 -7.41
N LEU A 106 9.65 16.89 -8.41
CA LEU A 106 9.62 17.55 -9.73
C LEU A 106 8.72 18.78 -9.70
N ALA A 107 7.80 18.85 -8.74
CA ALA A 107 6.99 20.02 -8.42
C ALA A 107 7.84 21.07 -7.67
N VAL A 108 8.93 21.52 -8.28
CA VAL A 108 9.50 22.82 -7.92
C VAL A 108 8.50 23.85 -8.46
N CYS A 109 7.60 24.30 -7.59
CA CYS A 109 6.78 25.48 -7.86
C CYS A 109 7.74 26.65 -8.12
N GLN A 110 7.75 27.13 -9.37
CA GLN A 110 8.13 28.50 -9.72
C GLN A 110 7.16 29.48 -9.07
#